data_AF-A0A2E7MD45-F1
#
_entry.id   AF-A0A2E7MD45-F1
#
_cell.length_a   1.000
_cell.length_b   1.000
_cell.length_c   1.000
_cell.angle_alpha   90.00
_cell.angle_beta   90.00
_cell.angle_gamma   90.00
#
_symmetry.space_group_name_H-M   'P 1'
#
loop_
_entity.id
_entity.type
_entity.pdbx_description
1 polymer ?
#
loop_
_entity_poly.entity_id
_entity_poly.type
_entity_poly.pdbx_seq_one_letter_code
_entity_poly.pdbx_strand_id
1 'polypeptide(L)'
;MTPGTYTGLVSCPSDEDYFSIALNGGQFVSATLTFLDDEGDIDLRIKDSTDTALEYSSSSSDNEAAAHGTDVNGTFYINARLFADAGSVTGNTYDMEIEVGTIPTSEADCTDDIDNDFDGDEDCADDDCASLPACEEDCSDGIDNDGDFDTDCADDECASLPQCIEDCGDGVDNDGDFRTDCADSECALDSQCVEDCVDGIDNDSDGDTDCEDAYCASDAACECATDPFEPNNGADVAATLGLGTTNSNLSVCSNDEDWYSFSASGVITAALTFSDVEGDVDARLYDAAAFASGFDPDNLPSSSLGYGTSVSDDETITYDSTGATTPPSGDYVLRVYLYSDDDSTNCVTCAWGNTYGLNVTATP
;
A
#
# COMPACT_ATOMS: atom_id res chain seq x y z
N MET A 1 -12.46 -48.73 28.72
CA MET A 1 -11.23 -48.99 29.49
C MET A 1 -11.26 -48.16 30.77
N THR A 2 -10.23 -48.25 31.60
CA THR A 2 -10.10 -47.46 32.84
C THR A 2 -8.76 -46.73 32.81
N PRO A 3 -8.59 -45.61 33.54
CA PRO A 3 -7.28 -44.99 33.69
C PRO A 3 -6.23 -45.97 34.21
N GLY A 4 -4.99 -45.82 33.75
CA GLY A 4 -3.83 -46.65 34.10
C GLY A 4 -2.99 -47.04 32.89
N THR A 5 -1.97 -47.86 33.14
CA THR A 5 -0.98 -48.29 32.15
C THR A 5 -1.33 -49.64 31.52
N TYR A 6 -1.17 -49.72 30.21
CA TYR A 6 -1.39 -50.90 29.37
C TYR A 6 -0.12 -51.18 28.57
N THR A 7 0.55 -52.31 28.85
CA THR A 7 1.87 -52.59 28.27
C THR A 7 1.83 -53.69 27.22
N GLY A 8 2.71 -53.62 26.22
CA GLY A 8 2.90 -54.66 25.21
C GLY A 8 1.75 -54.78 24.22
N LEU A 9 1.11 -53.64 23.90
CA LEU A 9 0.14 -53.52 22.82
C LEU A 9 0.88 -53.51 21.48
N VAL A 10 0.21 -53.85 20.38
CA VAL A 10 0.86 -53.96 19.08
C VAL A 10 -0.04 -53.37 18.00
N SER A 11 0.45 -52.33 17.32
CA SER A 11 -0.24 -51.75 16.16
C SER A 11 0.39 -52.31 14.87
N CYS A 12 -0.45 -52.71 13.92
CA CYS A 12 -0.01 -53.29 12.64
C CYS A 12 -0.57 -52.50 11.45
N PRO A 13 0.06 -52.57 10.26
CA PRO A 13 -0.51 -51.96 9.07
C PRO A 13 -1.93 -52.47 8.79
N SER A 14 -2.88 -51.55 8.63
CA SER A 14 -4.32 -51.84 8.44
C SER A 14 -5.04 -52.50 9.63
N ASP A 15 -4.42 -52.50 10.81
CA ASP A 15 -5.04 -52.93 12.07
C ASP A 15 -4.87 -51.80 13.09
N GLU A 16 -5.83 -50.87 13.06
CA GLU A 16 -5.88 -49.74 13.98
C GLU A 16 -6.53 -50.18 15.30
N ASP A 17 -5.89 -49.84 16.41
CA ASP A 17 -6.43 -50.13 17.73
C ASP A 17 -7.39 -49.02 18.13
N TYR A 18 -8.56 -49.40 18.65
CA TYR A 18 -9.56 -48.50 19.19
C TYR A 18 -9.90 -48.91 20.62
N PHE A 19 -9.73 -47.98 21.54
CA PHE A 19 -10.13 -48.12 22.93
C PHE A 19 -11.18 -47.07 23.27
N SER A 20 -12.14 -47.39 24.14
CA SER A 20 -13.17 -46.43 24.55
C SER A 20 -13.07 -46.06 26.02
N ILE A 21 -13.36 -44.81 26.36
CA ILE A 21 -13.41 -44.30 27.72
C ILE A 21 -14.65 -43.43 27.92
N ALA A 22 -15.25 -43.50 29.10
CA ALA A 22 -16.43 -42.69 29.43
C ALA A 22 -15.99 -41.50 30.28
N LEU A 23 -16.36 -40.29 29.84
CA LEU A 23 -16.13 -39.03 30.54
C LEU A 23 -17.46 -38.39 30.92
N ASN A 24 -17.49 -37.72 32.06
CA ASN A 24 -18.55 -36.78 32.40
C ASN A 24 -18.11 -35.37 32.01
N GLY A 25 -19.06 -34.44 31.90
CA GLY A 25 -18.75 -33.03 31.73
C GLY A 25 -17.87 -32.48 32.87
N GLY A 26 -16.91 -31.61 32.53
CA GLY A 26 -15.86 -31.11 33.40
C GLY A 26 -14.71 -32.11 33.62
N GLN A 27 -14.52 -33.09 32.74
CA GLN A 27 -13.41 -34.05 32.81
C GLN A 27 -12.56 -34.03 31.55
N PHE A 28 -11.28 -34.31 31.71
CA PHE A 28 -10.38 -34.57 30.58
C PHE A 28 -9.95 -36.04 30.53
N VAL A 29 -9.49 -36.48 29.36
CA VAL A 29 -8.67 -37.68 29.20
C VAL A 29 -7.32 -37.29 28.61
N SER A 30 -6.23 -37.82 29.14
CA SER A 30 -4.91 -37.77 28.51
C SER A 30 -4.46 -39.19 28.17
N ALA A 31 -3.88 -39.37 26.99
CA ALA A 31 -3.31 -40.61 26.54
C ALA A 31 -1.86 -40.38 26.09
N THR A 32 -0.95 -41.23 26.55
CA THR A 32 0.46 -41.23 26.13
C THR A 32 0.81 -42.60 25.57
N LEU A 33 1.36 -42.63 24.36
CA LEU A 33 1.94 -43.82 23.75
C LEU A 33 3.46 -43.74 23.91
N THR A 34 4.07 -44.87 24.25
CA THR A 34 5.52 -45.02 24.32
C THR A 34 5.92 -46.21 23.46
N PHE A 35 6.71 -45.95 22.42
CA PHE A 35 7.27 -46.98 21.55
C PHE A 35 8.70 -46.62 21.15
N LEU A 36 9.25 -47.38 20.21
CA LEU A 36 10.55 -47.12 19.61
C LEU A 36 10.35 -46.74 18.14
N ASP A 37 10.73 -45.52 17.78
CA ASP A 37 10.57 -44.95 16.42
C ASP A 37 11.29 -45.77 15.34
N ASP A 38 12.44 -46.38 15.68
CA ASP A 38 13.24 -47.25 14.81
C ASP A 38 12.45 -48.46 14.28
N GLU A 39 11.41 -48.92 15.01
CA GLU A 39 10.54 -50.03 14.57
C GLU A 39 9.29 -49.53 13.82
N GLY A 40 8.93 -48.26 13.96
CA GLY A 40 7.83 -47.64 13.25
C GLY A 40 7.18 -46.49 14.01
N ASP A 41 6.48 -45.65 13.27
CA ASP A 41 5.81 -44.45 13.75
C ASP A 41 4.33 -44.75 14.05
N ILE A 42 3.88 -44.57 15.29
CA ILE A 42 2.48 -44.77 15.70
C ILE A 42 1.85 -43.42 16.03
N ASP A 43 0.84 -43.02 15.25
CA ASP A 43 -0.01 -41.87 15.54
C ASP A 43 -0.98 -42.16 16.69
N LEU A 44 -1.26 -41.14 17.49
CA LEU A 44 -2.31 -41.10 18.51
C LEU A 44 -3.44 -40.16 18.09
N ARG A 45 -4.70 -40.58 18.29
CA ARG A 45 -5.87 -39.71 18.14
C ARG A 45 -6.87 -39.94 19.28
N ILE A 46 -7.44 -38.86 19.79
CA ILE A 46 -8.65 -38.88 20.61
C ILE A 46 -9.82 -38.50 19.73
N LYS A 47 -10.87 -39.32 19.74
CA LYS A 47 -12.02 -39.21 18.85
C LYS A 47 -13.34 -39.20 19.60
N ASP A 48 -14.34 -38.57 18.98
CA ASP A 48 -15.72 -38.62 19.43
C ASP A 48 -16.44 -39.90 18.98
N SER A 49 -17.74 -40.01 19.31
CA SER A 49 -18.58 -41.14 18.90
C SER A 49 -18.93 -41.20 17.41
N THR A 50 -18.57 -40.17 16.65
CA THR A 50 -18.78 -40.09 15.19
C THR A 50 -17.52 -40.42 14.39
N ASP A 51 -16.43 -40.84 15.07
CA ASP A 51 -15.10 -41.08 14.51
C ASP A 51 -14.38 -39.80 14.03
N THR A 52 -14.84 -38.64 14.52
CA THR A 52 -14.16 -37.35 14.31
C THR A 52 -13.01 -37.25 15.30
N ALA A 53 -11.81 -36.95 14.81
CA ALA A 53 -10.68 -36.63 15.68
C ALA A 53 -10.94 -35.29 16.36
N LEU A 54 -10.90 -35.31 17.68
CA LEU A 54 -10.95 -34.12 18.53
C LEU A 54 -9.53 -33.62 18.75
N GLU A 55 -8.62 -34.55 19.05
CA GLU A 55 -7.19 -34.27 19.27
C GLU A 55 -6.31 -35.34 18.64
N TYR A 56 -5.09 -34.97 18.31
CA TYR A 56 -4.14 -35.89 17.68
C TYR A 56 -2.68 -35.53 17.96
N SER A 57 -1.85 -36.55 18.03
CA SER A 57 -0.39 -36.42 18.01
C SER A 57 0.15 -37.34 16.92
N SER A 58 0.83 -36.74 15.95
CA SER A 58 1.45 -37.41 14.80
C SER A 58 2.92 -36.99 14.70
N SER A 59 3.61 -37.02 15.84
CA SER A 59 5.04 -36.76 15.91
C SER A 59 5.78 -37.81 15.09
N SER A 60 7.03 -37.54 14.72
CA SER A 60 7.90 -38.56 14.10
C SER A 60 8.95 -39.11 15.07
N SER A 61 8.70 -38.93 16.37
CA SER A 61 9.58 -39.33 17.47
C SER A 61 8.97 -40.49 18.26
N ASP A 62 9.68 -40.98 19.29
CA ASP A 62 9.31 -42.19 20.03
C ASP A 62 7.92 -42.18 20.72
N ASN A 63 7.43 -41.01 21.13
CA ASN A 63 6.29 -40.89 22.03
C ASN A 63 5.27 -39.87 21.54
N GLU A 64 3.99 -40.17 21.77
CA GLU A 64 2.85 -39.37 21.37
C GLU A 64 2.00 -39.13 22.59
N ALA A 65 1.60 -37.88 22.81
CA ALA A 65 0.69 -37.51 23.87
C ALA A 65 -0.44 -36.66 23.28
N ALA A 66 -1.67 -36.93 23.70
CA ALA A 66 -2.82 -36.10 23.36
C ALA A 66 -3.77 -36.08 24.56
N ALA A 67 -4.37 -34.92 24.83
CA ALA A 67 -5.33 -34.74 25.92
C ALA A 67 -6.57 -34.00 25.42
N HIS A 68 -7.75 -34.32 25.94
CA HIS A 68 -9.01 -33.69 25.54
C HIS A 68 -9.94 -33.50 26.73
N GLY A 69 -10.36 -32.26 26.98
CA GLY A 69 -11.40 -31.86 27.92
C GLY A 69 -12.82 -31.96 27.33
N THR A 70 -13.82 -32.29 28.15
CA THR A 70 -15.22 -32.26 27.73
C THR A 70 -16.18 -31.73 28.79
N ASP A 71 -17.17 -30.95 28.35
CA ASP A 71 -18.30 -30.48 29.15
C ASP A 71 -19.55 -31.36 29.06
N VAL A 72 -19.50 -32.42 28.26
CA VAL A 72 -20.64 -33.30 28.05
C VAL A 72 -20.34 -34.73 28.50
N ASN A 73 -21.37 -35.39 29.04
CA ASN A 73 -21.25 -36.80 29.35
C ASN A 73 -21.24 -37.61 28.05
N GLY A 74 -20.18 -38.41 27.84
CA GLY A 74 -19.96 -39.07 26.57
C GLY A 74 -19.05 -40.28 26.63
N THR A 75 -18.93 -40.97 25.50
CA THR A 75 -17.90 -41.99 25.27
C THR A 75 -16.96 -41.49 24.19
N PHE A 76 -15.68 -41.46 24.52
CA PHE A 76 -14.59 -41.02 23.68
C PHE A 76 -13.72 -42.22 23.32
N TYR A 77 -12.97 -42.11 22.24
CA TYR A 77 -12.19 -43.20 21.69
C TYR A 77 -10.73 -42.78 21.53
N ILE A 78 -9.82 -43.59 22.07
CA ILE A 78 -8.39 -43.47 21.84
C ILE A 78 -8.05 -44.41 20.68
N ASN A 79 -7.42 -43.87 19.65
CA ASN A 79 -7.04 -44.59 18.45
C ASN A 79 -5.51 -44.55 18.30
N ALA A 80 -4.89 -45.71 18.38
CA ALA A 80 -3.46 -45.89 18.12
C ALA A 80 -3.29 -46.54 16.74
N ARG A 81 -2.51 -45.91 15.88
CA ARG A 81 -2.39 -46.29 14.46
C ARG A 81 -0.94 -46.25 14.03
N LEU A 82 -0.42 -47.39 13.59
CA LEU A 82 0.87 -47.43 12.89
C LEU A 82 0.77 -46.64 11.57
N PHE A 83 1.40 -45.46 11.55
CA PHE A 83 1.49 -44.59 10.39
C PHE A 83 2.52 -45.11 9.40
N ALA A 84 3.71 -45.48 9.89
CA ALA A 84 4.79 -46.02 9.09
C ALA A 84 5.49 -47.19 9.79
N ASP A 85 5.77 -48.26 9.04
CA ASP A 85 6.55 -49.40 9.52
C ASP A 85 8.02 -49.19 9.09
N ALA A 86 8.91 -49.04 10.06
CA ALA A 86 10.35 -48.86 9.82
C ALA A 86 11.17 -50.11 10.21
N GLY A 87 10.57 -50.98 11.01
CA GLY A 87 11.18 -52.17 11.57
C GLY A 87 11.38 -53.33 10.60
N SER A 88 12.09 -54.35 11.08
CA SER A 88 12.34 -55.60 10.33
C SER A 88 11.22 -56.63 10.47
N VAL A 89 10.32 -56.41 11.44
CA VAL A 89 9.11 -57.18 11.70
C VAL A 89 7.95 -56.22 11.49
N THR A 90 6.91 -56.69 10.80
CA THR A 90 5.71 -55.87 10.57
C THR A 90 5.01 -55.53 11.88
N GLY A 91 4.79 -54.24 12.11
CA GLY A 91 4.11 -53.70 13.28
C GLY A 91 5.08 -53.13 14.31
N ASN A 92 4.58 -52.27 15.19
CA ASN A 92 5.34 -51.74 16.31
C ASN A 92 4.63 -52.02 17.65
N THR A 93 5.41 -52.31 18.69
CA THR A 93 4.90 -52.55 20.05
C THR A 93 4.91 -51.23 20.81
N TYR A 94 3.83 -50.94 21.51
CA TYR A 94 3.71 -49.74 22.33
C TYR A 94 3.16 -50.06 23.71
N ASP A 95 3.54 -49.23 24.66
CA ASP A 95 2.88 -49.10 25.96
C ASP A 95 1.99 -47.86 25.90
N MET A 96 0.83 -47.91 26.56
CA MET A 96 -0.13 -46.81 26.62
C MET A 96 -0.45 -46.47 28.07
N GLU A 97 -0.31 -45.21 28.44
CA GLU A 97 -0.78 -44.65 29.69
C GLU A 97 -2.01 -43.80 29.46
N ILE A 98 -3.02 -43.94 30.33
CA ILE A 98 -4.25 -43.14 30.26
C ILE A 98 -4.54 -42.53 31.62
N GLU A 99 -4.72 -41.22 31.61
CA GLU A 99 -5.17 -40.43 32.74
C GLU A 99 -6.57 -39.87 32.48
N VAL A 100 -7.38 -39.78 33.54
CA VAL A 100 -8.65 -39.05 33.52
C VAL A 100 -8.70 -38.20 34.78
N GLY A 101 -8.89 -36.90 34.60
CA GLY A 101 -9.00 -35.94 35.69
C GLY A 101 -10.26 -35.09 35.60
N THR A 102 -10.27 -34.01 36.37
CA THR A 102 -11.20 -32.89 36.21
C THR A 102 -10.48 -31.78 35.48
N ILE A 103 -11.16 -31.12 34.58
CA ILE A 103 -10.66 -29.91 33.94
C ILE A 103 -10.37 -28.87 35.03
N PRO A 104 -9.20 -28.20 35.01
CA PRO A 104 -8.94 -27.02 35.82
C PRO A 104 -9.95 -25.89 35.58
N THR A 105 -9.74 -24.74 36.20
CA THR A 105 -10.60 -23.56 36.01
C THR A 105 -9.75 -22.31 35.86
N SER A 106 -8.51 -22.52 35.50
CA SER A 106 -7.45 -21.54 35.32
C SER A 106 -6.24 -22.26 34.75
N GLU A 107 -5.63 -21.64 33.75
CA GLU A 107 -4.35 -22.08 33.18
C GLU A 107 -3.27 -22.19 34.28
N ALA A 108 -2.57 -23.32 34.29
CA ALA A 108 -1.64 -23.69 35.35
C ALA A 108 -0.18 -23.42 34.98
N ASP A 109 0.16 -23.51 33.70
CA ASP A 109 1.48 -23.21 33.14
C ASP A 109 1.29 -22.40 31.85
N CYS A 110 1.62 -21.12 31.92
CA CYS A 110 1.39 -20.19 30.81
C CYS A 110 2.60 -20.08 29.87
N THR A 111 3.42 -21.13 29.77
CA THR A 111 4.68 -21.12 29.00
C THR A 111 5.04 -22.48 28.38
N ASP A 112 4.10 -23.43 28.30
CA ASP A 112 4.38 -24.80 27.85
C ASP A 112 3.70 -25.22 26.54
N ASP A 113 3.12 -24.26 25.82
CA ASP A 113 2.36 -24.40 24.58
C ASP A 113 1.18 -25.40 24.74
N ILE A 114 0.58 -25.48 25.93
CA ILE A 114 -0.51 -26.41 26.24
C ILE A 114 -1.65 -25.67 26.94
N ASP A 115 -2.86 -25.89 26.44
CA ASP A 115 -4.12 -25.53 27.10
C ASP A 115 -4.37 -26.51 28.27
N ASN A 116 -3.76 -26.24 29.44
CA ASN A 116 -3.88 -27.09 30.63
C ASN A 116 -5.28 -26.99 31.26
N ASP A 117 -6.00 -25.94 30.92
CA ASP A 117 -7.32 -25.54 31.35
C ASP A 117 -8.45 -26.08 30.46
N PHE A 118 -8.15 -26.46 29.23
CA PHE A 118 -9.04 -26.98 28.19
C PHE A 118 -10.20 -26.05 27.78
N ASP A 119 -10.06 -24.73 27.89
CA ASP A 119 -11.08 -23.78 27.42
C ASP A 119 -10.87 -23.25 25.99
N GLY A 120 -9.72 -23.53 25.39
CA GLY A 120 -9.43 -23.36 23.98
C GLY A 120 -8.33 -22.36 23.64
N ASP A 121 -7.77 -21.68 24.64
CA ASP A 121 -6.64 -20.76 24.49
C ASP A 121 -5.38 -21.34 25.19
N GLU A 122 -4.18 -21.07 24.68
CA GLU A 122 -2.91 -21.65 25.17
C GLU A 122 -2.00 -20.53 25.68
N ASP A 123 -1.29 -20.76 26.79
CA ASP A 123 -0.29 -19.85 27.34
C ASP A 123 -0.75 -18.38 27.42
N CYS A 124 -0.01 -17.44 26.84
CA CYS A 124 -0.29 -16.01 26.95
C CYS A 124 -1.53 -15.56 26.18
N ALA A 125 -1.96 -16.35 25.18
CA ALA A 125 -3.23 -16.13 24.52
C ALA A 125 -4.45 -16.43 25.45
N ASP A 126 -4.22 -17.11 26.59
CA ASP A 126 -5.25 -17.39 27.59
C ASP A 126 -5.47 -16.19 28.55
N ASP A 127 -6.74 -15.79 28.71
CA ASP A 127 -7.19 -14.72 29.61
C ASP A 127 -6.76 -14.94 31.08
N ASP A 128 -6.59 -16.19 31.53
CA ASP A 128 -6.09 -16.55 32.87
C ASP A 128 -4.59 -16.28 33.04
N CYS A 129 -3.85 -16.13 31.94
CA CYS A 129 -2.42 -15.83 31.89
C CYS A 129 -2.08 -14.36 31.64
N ALA A 130 -3.02 -13.56 31.12
CA ALA A 130 -2.85 -12.15 30.71
C ALA A 130 -2.28 -11.17 31.76
N SER A 131 -2.10 -11.58 33.02
CA SER A 131 -1.50 -10.75 34.08
C SER A 131 -0.12 -11.21 34.56
N LEU A 132 0.44 -12.23 33.91
CA LEU A 132 1.73 -12.77 34.25
C LEU A 132 2.86 -11.98 33.59
N PRO A 133 3.99 -11.75 34.29
CA PRO A 133 5.16 -11.11 33.69
C PRO A 133 5.80 -11.86 32.52
N ALA A 134 5.41 -13.13 32.28
CA ALA A 134 5.85 -13.89 31.14
C ALA A 134 5.11 -13.50 29.85
N CYS A 135 3.94 -12.88 30.00
CA CYS A 135 3.05 -12.38 28.96
C CYS A 135 3.05 -10.83 28.94
N GLU A 136 4.13 -10.21 29.42
CA GLU A 136 4.38 -8.78 29.17
C GLU A 136 5.23 -8.72 27.91
N GLU A 137 4.80 -7.95 26.91
CA GLU A 137 5.52 -7.80 25.65
C GLU A 137 6.93 -7.20 25.82
N ASP A 138 7.94 -7.89 25.30
CA ASP A 138 9.28 -7.33 25.06
C ASP A 138 9.30 -6.73 23.65
N CYS A 139 9.08 -5.41 23.60
CA CYS A 139 8.92 -4.64 22.38
C CYS A 139 10.20 -4.53 21.49
N SER A 140 11.13 -5.49 21.52
CA SER A 140 12.41 -5.43 20.79
C SER A 140 13.09 -6.78 20.46
N ASP A 141 12.46 -7.92 20.73
CA ASP A 141 13.06 -9.25 20.57
C ASP A 141 12.55 -10.05 19.35
N GLY A 142 11.52 -9.54 18.67
CA GLY A 142 10.91 -10.13 17.48
C GLY A 142 10.00 -11.32 17.76
N ILE A 143 9.48 -11.43 18.99
CA ILE A 143 8.62 -12.52 19.46
C ILE A 143 7.37 -11.90 20.09
N ASP A 144 6.21 -12.41 19.71
CA ASP A 144 4.93 -12.18 20.38
C ASP A 144 4.97 -12.86 21.76
N ASN A 145 5.20 -12.09 22.82
CA ASN A 145 5.30 -12.60 24.18
C ASN A 145 3.95 -12.63 24.89
N ASP A 146 2.98 -11.81 24.49
CA ASP A 146 1.67 -11.74 25.14
C ASP A 146 0.57 -12.54 24.42
N GLY A 147 0.86 -13.10 23.25
CA GLY A 147 0.06 -14.08 22.54
C GLY A 147 -1.05 -13.48 21.66
N ASP A 148 -1.00 -12.19 21.34
CA ASP A 148 -2.07 -11.51 20.61
C ASP A 148 -1.86 -11.46 19.07
N PHE A 149 -0.74 -12.02 18.59
CA PHE A 149 -0.24 -12.10 17.21
C PHE A 149 0.44 -10.85 16.64
N ASP A 150 0.54 -9.77 17.42
CA ASP A 150 1.39 -8.64 17.08
C ASP A 150 2.77 -8.81 17.75
N THR A 151 3.79 -8.11 17.24
CA THR A 151 5.18 -8.30 17.71
C THR A 151 5.91 -6.97 17.78
N ASP A 152 6.72 -6.79 18.82
CA ASP A 152 7.59 -5.62 18.98
C ASP A 152 6.83 -4.28 18.88
N CYS A 153 7.14 -3.43 17.89
CA CYS A 153 6.50 -2.13 17.75
C CYS A 153 5.15 -2.18 17.01
N ALA A 154 4.89 -3.26 16.29
CA ALA A 154 3.59 -3.49 15.66
C ALA A 154 2.48 -3.78 16.69
N ASP A 155 2.87 -4.03 17.94
CA ASP A 155 2.01 -4.27 19.10
C ASP A 155 1.52 -2.95 19.74
N ASP A 156 0.23 -2.89 20.06
CA ASP A 156 -0.46 -1.69 20.58
C ASP A 156 0.03 -1.28 21.98
N GLU A 157 0.47 -2.23 22.80
CA GLU A 157 1.02 -2.05 24.14
C GLU A 157 2.41 -1.37 24.05
N CYS A 158 3.11 -1.58 22.94
CA CYS A 158 4.42 -1.04 22.64
C CYS A 158 4.40 0.31 21.92
N ALA A 159 3.30 0.69 21.26
CA ALA A 159 3.17 1.90 20.42
C ALA A 159 3.56 3.23 21.12
N SER A 160 3.55 3.29 22.46
CA SER A 160 3.93 4.51 23.20
C SER A 160 5.41 4.57 23.59
N LEU A 161 6.19 3.53 23.31
CA LEU A 161 7.60 3.47 23.66
C LEU A 161 8.44 4.33 22.71
N PRO A 162 9.50 5.00 23.21
CA PRO A 162 10.33 5.87 22.38
C PRO A 162 11.04 5.18 21.21
N GLN A 163 11.14 3.85 21.21
CA GLN A 163 11.73 3.08 20.11
C GLN A 163 10.71 2.70 19.03
N CYS A 164 9.41 2.82 19.34
CA CYS A 164 8.27 2.55 18.48
C CYS A 164 7.58 3.84 18.05
N ILE A 165 8.24 4.99 18.22
CA ILE A 165 7.81 6.26 17.66
C ILE A 165 8.65 6.46 16.41
N GLU A 166 8.01 6.71 15.28
CA GLU A 166 8.67 6.95 14.00
C GLU A 166 9.69 8.09 14.07
N ASP A 167 10.92 7.80 13.60
CA ASP A 167 11.95 8.79 13.28
C ASP A 167 11.82 9.12 11.79
N CYS A 168 11.21 10.27 11.51
CA CYS A 168 10.80 10.70 10.18
C CYS A 168 11.94 11.02 9.18
N GLY A 169 13.14 10.46 9.34
CA GLY A 169 14.26 10.70 8.43
C GLY A 169 15.44 9.74 8.57
N ASP A 170 15.24 8.56 9.14
CA ASP A 170 16.29 7.56 9.33
C ASP A 170 16.24 6.40 8.31
N GLY A 171 15.16 6.31 7.51
CA GLY A 171 14.96 5.27 6.50
C GLY A 171 14.50 3.93 7.05
N VAL A 172 13.98 3.89 8.28
CA VAL A 172 13.56 2.69 8.99
C VAL A 172 12.14 2.87 9.51
N ASP A 173 11.32 1.84 9.33
CA ASP A 173 10.01 1.69 9.96
C ASP A 173 10.23 1.40 11.47
N ASN A 174 10.13 2.42 12.31
CA ASN A 174 10.36 2.29 13.75
C ASN A 174 9.10 1.87 14.49
N ASP A 175 7.91 2.23 14.01
CA ASP A 175 6.64 1.90 14.66
C ASP A 175 5.99 0.60 14.15
N GLY A 176 6.53 -0.03 13.10
CA GLY A 176 6.18 -1.38 12.66
C GLY A 176 4.94 -1.44 11.75
N ASP A 177 4.46 -0.32 11.21
CA ASP A 177 3.23 -0.26 10.40
C ASP A 177 3.46 -0.53 8.88
N PHE A 178 4.72 -0.78 8.48
CA PHE A 178 5.22 -0.94 7.12
C PHE A 178 5.37 0.34 6.30
N ARG A 179 5.33 1.51 6.93
CA ARG A 179 5.70 2.78 6.32
C ARG A 179 7.02 3.26 6.91
N THR A 180 7.66 4.17 6.20
CA THR A 180 8.99 4.65 6.55
C THR A 180 9.05 6.14 6.32
N ASP A 181 9.59 6.88 7.29
CA ASP A 181 9.82 8.32 7.20
C ASP A 181 8.55 9.09 6.75
N CYS A 182 8.64 9.92 5.71
CA CYS A 182 7.54 10.76 5.24
C CYS A 182 6.40 10.01 4.55
N ALA A 183 6.62 8.75 4.18
CA ALA A 183 5.53 7.88 3.74
C ALA A 183 4.62 7.46 4.91
N ASP A 184 5.09 7.67 6.14
CA ASP A 184 4.35 7.41 7.36
C ASP A 184 3.39 8.57 7.74
N SER A 185 2.19 8.23 8.22
CA SER A 185 1.17 9.25 8.50
C SER A 185 1.41 10.03 9.79
N GLU A 186 2.18 9.47 10.71
CA GLU A 186 2.57 10.03 11.99
C GLU A 186 3.63 11.12 11.74
N CYS A 187 4.36 11.01 10.63
CA CYS A 187 5.35 11.96 10.14
C CYS A 187 4.80 13.14 9.34
N ALA A 188 3.50 13.18 9.02
CA ALA A 188 2.88 14.21 8.17
C ALA A 188 3.01 15.67 8.68
N LEU A 189 3.41 15.88 9.93
CA LEU A 189 3.68 17.20 10.50
C LEU A 189 5.16 17.42 10.88
N ASP A 190 6.02 16.43 10.64
CA ASP A 190 7.44 16.60 10.84
C ASP A 190 7.99 17.60 9.82
N SER A 191 8.87 18.47 10.27
CA SER A 191 9.45 19.52 9.41
C SER A 191 10.23 18.98 8.21
N GLN A 192 10.64 17.72 8.22
CA GLN A 192 11.34 17.06 7.11
C GLN A 192 10.38 16.53 6.04
N CYS A 193 9.10 16.35 6.40
CA CYS A 193 8.04 15.82 5.55
C CYS A 193 7.00 16.87 5.18
N VAL A 194 7.21 18.13 5.60
CA VAL A 194 6.43 19.25 5.10
C VAL A 194 7.09 19.76 3.84
N GLU A 195 6.31 19.84 2.77
CA GLU A 195 6.81 20.26 1.47
C GLU A 195 7.38 21.69 1.45
N ASP A 196 8.58 21.82 0.91
CA ASP A 196 9.21 23.07 0.51
C ASP A 196 8.91 23.31 -0.97
N CYS A 197 7.93 24.16 -1.22
CA CYS A 197 7.31 24.35 -2.53
C CYS A 197 8.21 24.91 -3.66
N VAL A 198 9.52 25.00 -3.47
CA VAL A 198 10.46 25.64 -4.41
C VAL A 198 11.87 25.03 -4.43
N ASP A 199 12.10 23.87 -3.82
CA ASP A 199 13.43 23.27 -3.69
C ASP A 199 13.72 22.13 -4.69
N GLY A 200 12.71 21.67 -5.42
CA GLY A 200 12.78 20.62 -6.42
C GLY A 200 12.86 19.21 -5.83
N ILE A 201 12.50 19.04 -4.56
CA ILE A 201 12.53 17.77 -3.83
C ILE A 201 11.14 17.48 -3.31
N ASP A 202 10.66 16.27 -3.57
CA ASP A 202 9.48 15.67 -2.94
C ASP A 202 9.82 15.37 -1.47
N ASN A 203 9.54 16.32 -0.57
CA ASN A 203 9.84 16.21 0.85
C ASN A 203 8.84 15.30 1.57
N ASP A 204 7.58 15.30 1.15
CA ASP A 204 6.54 14.46 1.75
C ASP A 204 6.44 13.03 1.16
N SER A 205 7.21 12.76 0.10
CA SER A 205 7.33 11.47 -0.59
C SER A 205 6.04 10.96 -1.22
N ASP A 206 5.11 11.84 -1.59
CA ASP A 206 3.84 11.47 -2.24
C ASP A 206 3.95 11.32 -3.77
N GLY A 207 5.09 11.74 -4.34
CA GLY A 207 5.45 11.63 -5.75
C GLY A 207 5.24 12.90 -6.56
N ASP A 208 4.66 13.94 -5.98
CA ASP A 208 4.60 15.28 -6.53
C ASP A 208 5.73 16.14 -5.91
N THR A 209 6.20 17.16 -6.62
CA THR A 209 7.30 18.04 -6.17
C THR A 209 6.86 19.49 -6.22
N ASP A 210 7.31 20.32 -5.29
CA ASP A 210 7.12 21.77 -5.36
C ASP A 210 5.66 22.19 -5.63
N CYS A 211 5.39 22.92 -6.71
CA CYS A 211 4.06 23.44 -7.03
C CYS A 211 3.19 22.45 -7.82
N GLU A 212 3.74 21.30 -8.21
CA GLU A 212 2.95 20.16 -8.64
C GLU A 212 2.26 19.49 -7.44
N ASP A 213 2.81 19.66 -6.23
CA ASP A 213 2.24 19.12 -4.99
C ASP A 213 0.96 19.86 -4.54
N ALA A 214 0.01 19.08 -4.00
CA ALA A 214 -1.31 19.56 -3.60
C ALA A 214 -1.29 20.41 -2.32
N TYR A 215 -0.33 20.20 -1.43
CA TYR A 215 -0.12 21.00 -0.22
C TYR A 215 0.52 22.36 -0.54
N CYS A 216 1.20 22.47 -1.67
CA CYS A 216 1.80 23.70 -2.20
C CYS A 216 0.86 24.60 -3.00
N ALA A 217 -0.36 24.17 -3.30
CA ALA A 217 -1.33 24.93 -4.11
C ALA A 217 -1.72 26.33 -3.56
N SER A 218 -1.40 26.63 -2.31
CA SER A 218 -1.63 27.94 -1.68
C SER A 218 -0.36 28.70 -1.32
N ASP A 219 0.80 28.14 -1.65
CA ASP A 219 2.06 28.85 -1.50
C ASP A 219 2.14 30.00 -2.52
N ALA A 220 2.66 31.14 -2.08
CA ALA A 220 2.81 32.32 -2.93
C ALA A 220 3.79 32.08 -4.10
N ALA A 221 4.68 31.11 -3.99
CA ALA A 221 5.56 30.68 -5.08
C ALA A 221 4.81 29.94 -6.20
N CYS A 222 3.68 29.32 -5.86
CA CYS A 222 2.82 28.56 -6.76
C CYS A 222 1.60 29.36 -7.23
N GLU A 223 1.57 30.69 -6.99
CA GLU A 223 0.54 31.57 -7.56
C GLU A 223 0.99 32.11 -8.94
N CYS A 224 0.18 31.88 -9.98
CA CYS A 224 0.44 32.45 -11.30
C CYS A 224 0.26 33.98 -11.27
N ALA A 225 1.23 34.70 -11.83
CA ALA A 225 1.20 36.16 -11.88
C ALA A 225 0.19 36.65 -12.93
N THR A 226 -0.90 37.29 -12.50
CA THR A 226 -1.92 37.82 -13.42
C THR A 226 -1.35 38.85 -14.41
N ASP A 227 -1.81 38.82 -15.65
CA ASP A 227 -1.43 39.79 -16.68
C ASP A 227 -2.61 40.67 -17.17
N PRO A 228 -2.38 41.67 -18.05
CA PRO A 228 -3.41 42.60 -18.52
C PRO A 228 -4.59 42.00 -19.31
N PHE A 229 -4.49 40.75 -19.78
CA PHE A 229 -5.49 40.06 -20.59
C PHE A 229 -6.34 39.06 -19.82
N GLU A 230 -5.97 38.76 -18.58
CA GLU A 230 -6.74 37.90 -17.69
C GLU A 230 -8.19 38.42 -17.44
N PRO A 231 -9.22 37.54 -17.47
CA PRO A 231 -9.14 36.10 -17.72
C PRO A 231 -9.14 35.74 -19.21
N ASN A 232 -8.20 34.89 -19.63
CA ASN A 232 -8.12 34.34 -20.99
C ASN A 232 -7.73 32.86 -21.01
N ASN A 233 -8.18 32.11 -20.02
CA ASN A 233 -7.83 30.71 -19.74
C ASN A 233 -8.48 29.67 -20.68
N GLY A 234 -9.10 30.11 -21.79
CA GLY A 234 -9.83 29.24 -22.71
C GLY A 234 -10.26 29.91 -24.01
N ALA A 235 -10.50 29.11 -25.05
CA ALA A 235 -10.84 29.63 -26.37
C ALA A 235 -12.19 30.39 -26.42
N ASP A 236 -13.10 30.10 -25.48
CA ASP A 236 -14.40 30.75 -25.34
C ASP A 236 -14.33 32.14 -24.66
N VAL A 237 -13.25 32.40 -23.91
CA VAL A 237 -12.96 33.67 -23.23
C VAL A 237 -11.71 34.37 -23.78
N ALA A 238 -11.18 33.91 -24.92
CA ALA A 238 -9.93 34.36 -25.50
C ALA A 238 -9.84 35.89 -25.69
N ALA A 239 -8.75 36.49 -25.20
CA ALA A 239 -8.50 37.93 -25.28
C ALA A 239 -8.28 38.39 -26.73
N THR A 240 -8.94 39.48 -27.14
CA THR A 240 -8.81 39.98 -28.51
C THR A 240 -7.50 40.76 -28.72
N LEU A 241 -6.68 40.31 -29.68
CA LEU A 241 -5.42 40.96 -30.04
C LEU A 241 -5.56 41.94 -31.20
N GLY A 242 -4.84 43.07 -31.09
CA GLY A 242 -4.65 44.00 -32.19
C GLY A 242 -3.42 43.64 -33.04
N LEU A 243 -3.62 43.38 -34.33
CA LEU A 243 -2.52 43.06 -35.25
C LEU A 243 -1.45 44.17 -35.29
N GLY A 244 -0.18 43.76 -35.26
CA GLY A 244 0.99 44.64 -35.26
C GLY A 244 1.28 45.32 -33.92
N THR A 245 0.57 44.95 -32.87
CA THR A 245 0.83 45.41 -31.50
C THR A 245 1.76 44.41 -30.81
N THR A 246 2.82 44.91 -30.20
CA THR A 246 3.67 44.11 -29.31
C THR A 246 3.13 44.22 -27.89
N ASN A 247 2.69 43.10 -27.34
CA ASN A 247 2.31 42.95 -25.95
C ASN A 247 3.52 42.37 -25.20
N SER A 248 3.72 42.78 -23.96
CA SER A 248 4.91 42.44 -23.16
C SER A 248 4.53 42.35 -21.69
N ASN A 249 5.25 41.54 -20.92
CA ASN A 249 4.90 41.19 -19.54
C ASN A 249 3.55 40.48 -19.49
N LEU A 250 3.38 39.52 -20.41
CA LEU A 250 2.33 38.51 -20.34
C LEU A 250 2.87 37.34 -19.52
N SER A 251 1.99 36.57 -18.89
CA SER A 251 2.38 35.49 -18.00
C SER A 251 1.61 34.23 -18.33
N VAL A 252 2.31 33.12 -18.52
CA VAL A 252 1.70 31.80 -18.74
C VAL A 252 2.21 30.84 -17.66
N CYS A 253 1.35 29.96 -17.15
CA CYS A 253 1.67 29.02 -16.07
C CYS A 253 1.12 27.62 -16.37
N SER A 254 1.56 26.60 -15.62
CA SER A 254 1.16 25.19 -15.86
C SER A 254 -0.35 24.98 -15.74
N ASN A 255 -1.03 25.77 -14.91
CA ASN A 255 -2.47 25.75 -14.73
C ASN A 255 -3.21 26.93 -15.39
N ASP A 256 -2.47 27.80 -16.09
CA ASP A 256 -2.99 29.05 -16.64
C ASP A 256 -2.50 29.24 -18.08
N GLU A 257 -3.28 28.70 -19.02
CA GLU A 257 -3.01 28.84 -20.45
C GLU A 257 -3.60 30.11 -21.01
N ASP A 258 -2.86 30.76 -21.89
CA ASP A 258 -3.28 32.00 -22.49
C ASP A 258 -3.92 31.80 -23.88
N TRP A 259 -5.17 32.22 -24.00
CA TRP A 259 -5.91 32.15 -25.27
C TRP A 259 -6.19 33.53 -25.85
N TYR A 260 -5.86 33.71 -27.13
CA TYR A 260 -6.02 34.96 -27.84
C TYR A 260 -6.84 34.81 -29.12
N SER A 261 -7.66 35.80 -29.45
CA SER A 261 -8.46 35.84 -30.67
C SER A 261 -8.10 37.03 -31.57
N PHE A 262 -8.10 36.83 -32.89
CA PHE A 262 -7.88 37.91 -33.85
C PHE A 262 -8.42 37.57 -35.25
N SER A 263 -8.70 38.60 -36.06
CA SER A 263 -9.09 38.44 -37.46
C SER A 263 -7.96 38.88 -38.39
N ALA A 264 -7.60 38.05 -39.38
CA ALA A 264 -6.47 38.32 -40.28
C ALA A 264 -6.64 37.71 -41.68
N SER A 265 -5.85 38.18 -42.63
CA SER A 265 -5.71 37.57 -43.96
C SER A 265 -4.29 37.74 -44.50
N GLY A 266 -3.90 36.85 -45.41
CA GLY A 266 -2.55 36.84 -45.97
C GLY A 266 -1.63 35.89 -45.19
N VAL A 267 -0.36 36.25 -45.08
CA VAL A 267 0.61 35.54 -44.26
C VAL A 267 0.54 36.08 -42.83
N ILE A 268 0.15 35.21 -41.90
CA ILE A 268 0.05 35.48 -40.47
C ILE A 268 1.35 35.03 -39.82
N THR A 269 1.93 35.89 -38.99
CA THR A 269 3.10 35.56 -38.17
C THR A 269 2.82 35.91 -36.72
N ALA A 270 2.83 34.91 -35.84
CA ALA A 270 2.84 35.11 -34.38
C ALA A 270 4.27 34.87 -33.89
N ALA A 271 4.85 35.85 -33.22
CA ALA A 271 6.16 35.76 -32.60
C ALA A 271 6.02 35.91 -31.09
N LEU A 272 6.50 34.91 -30.36
CA LEU A 272 6.62 34.93 -28.91
C LEU A 272 8.06 35.26 -28.56
N THR A 273 8.27 35.98 -27.46
CA THR A 273 9.61 36.25 -26.92
C THR A 273 9.65 36.00 -25.43
N PHE A 274 10.51 35.09 -24.99
CA PHE A 274 10.59 34.63 -23.59
C PHE A 274 12.00 34.10 -23.32
N SER A 275 12.29 33.73 -22.07
CA SER A 275 13.55 33.09 -21.72
C SER A 275 13.32 31.61 -21.43
N ASP A 276 14.00 30.72 -22.15
CA ASP A 276 13.92 29.27 -21.95
C ASP A 276 14.39 28.82 -20.55
N VAL A 277 15.27 29.60 -19.92
CA VAL A 277 15.70 29.38 -18.53
C VAL A 277 14.58 29.54 -17.49
N GLU A 278 13.48 30.21 -17.84
CA GLU A 278 12.30 30.38 -16.98
C GLU A 278 11.19 29.35 -17.33
N GLY A 279 11.44 28.47 -18.31
CA GLY A 279 10.50 27.44 -18.79
C GLY A 279 10.20 27.54 -20.28
N ASP A 280 9.88 26.42 -20.94
CA ASP A 280 9.56 26.37 -22.37
C ASP A 280 8.11 26.81 -22.66
N VAL A 281 7.95 27.90 -23.42
CA VAL A 281 6.64 28.45 -23.80
C VAL A 281 6.28 27.95 -25.19
N ASP A 282 5.21 27.19 -25.31
CA ASP A 282 4.72 26.71 -26.59
C ASP A 282 3.55 27.56 -27.11
N ALA A 283 3.33 27.54 -28.42
CA ALA A 283 2.15 28.13 -29.03
C ALA A 283 1.52 27.28 -30.14
N ARG A 284 0.18 27.33 -30.24
CA ARG A 284 -0.61 26.69 -31.31
C ARG A 284 -1.66 27.62 -31.89
N LEU A 285 -1.72 27.68 -33.21
CA LEU A 285 -2.68 28.50 -33.96
C LEU A 285 -3.82 27.63 -34.51
N TYR A 286 -5.06 28.04 -34.28
CA TYR A 286 -6.27 27.35 -34.73
C TYR A 286 -7.15 28.26 -35.59
N ASP A 287 -7.97 27.66 -36.44
CA ASP A 287 -9.13 28.34 -37.03
C ASP A 287 -10.21 28.46 -35.96
N ALA A 288 -10.76 29.66 -35.73
CA ALA A 288 -11.83 29.88 -34.76
C ALA A 288 -13.06 29.00 -35.04
N ALA A 289 -13.30 28.61 -36.29
CA ALA A 289 -14.38 27.69 -36.64
C ALA A 289 -14.25 26.30 -35.99
N ALA A 290 -13.06 25.90 -35.56
CA ALA A 290 -12.83 24.63 -34.86
C ALA A 290 -13.52 24.59 -33.47
N PHE A 291 -13.77 25.74 -32.86
CA PHE A 291 -14.41 25.87 -31.54
C PHE A 291 -15.90 26.24 -31.62
N ALA A 292 -16.50 26.22 -32.82
CA ALA A 292 -17.89 26.65 -33.02
C ALA A 292 -18.94 25.77 -32.30
N SER A 293 -18.57 24.54 -31.92
CA SER A 293 -19.42 23.64 -31.12
C SER A 293 -19.27 23.83 -29.60
N GLY A 294 -18.39 24.72 -29.16
CA GLY A 294 -18.00 24.90 -27.76
C GLY A 294 -16.50 24.67 -27.55
N PHE A 295 -15.99 25.22 -26.45
CA PHE A 295 -14.65 24.94 -25.93
C PHE A 295 -14.72 23.81 -24.90
N ASP A 296 -13.80 22.86 -25.00
CA ASP A 296 -13.63 21.75 -24.07
C ASP A 296 -12.11 21.60 -23.83
N PRO A 297 -11.61 21.99 -22.64
CA PRO A 297 -10.17 21.99 -22.36
C PRO A 297 -9.56 20.59 -22.43
N ASP A 298 -10.35 19.54 -22.16
CA ASP A 298 -9.89 18.13 -22.19
C ASP A 298 -9.90 17.54 -23.61
N ASN A 299 -10.46 18.25 -24.59
CA ASN A 299 -10.68 17.75 -25.95
C ASN A 299 -10.48 18.84 -27.00
N LEU A 300 -9.27 19.38 -27.03
CA LEU A 300 -8.88 20.40 -28.01
C LEU A 300 -8.85 19.84 -29.45
N PRO A 301 -9.06 20.69 -30.48
CA PRO A 301 -8.98 20.28 -31.88
C PRO A 301 -7.62 19.65 -32.22
N SER A 302 -7.64 18.46 -32.82
CA SER A 302 -6.42 17.72 -33.19
C SER A 302 -5.63 18.33 -34.36
N SER A 303 -6.22 19.22 -35.14
CA SER A 303 -5.56 19.90 -36.26
C SER A 303 -5.36 21.38 -35.95
N SER A 304 -4.10 21.80 -35.80
CA SER A 304 -3.71 23.21 -35.78
C SER A 304 -3.31 23.69 -37.18
N LEU A 305 -3.37 25.01 -37.39
CA LEU A 305 -2.90 25.69 -38.61
C LEU A 305 -1.38 25.91 -38.58
N GLY A 306 -0.81 25.95 -37.37
CA GLY A 306 0.62 26.13 -37.12
C GLY A 306 0.93 25.96 -35.64
N TYR A 307 2.20 25.75 -35.33
CA TYR A 307 2.70 25.59 -33.97
C TYR A 307 4.13 26.16 -33.88
N GLY A 308 4.49 26.66 -32.71
CA GLY A 308 5.84 27.01 -32.31
C GLY A 308 6.12 26.20 -31.05
N THR A 309 7.09 25.30 -31.13
CA THR A 309 7.40 24.33 -30.06
C THR A 309 8.90 24.07 -29.98
N SER A 310 9.68 25.14 -30.02
CA SER A 310 11.13 25.05 -29.99
C SER A 310 11.60 25.04 -28.55
N VAL A 311 12.54 24.14 -28.21
CA VAL A 311 13.18 24.04 -26.89
C VAL A 311 14.19 25.17 -26.61
N SER A 312 14.01 26.35 -27.19
CA SER A 312 14.94 27.48 -27.11
C SER A 312 14.14 28.78 -27.05
N ASP A 313 14.77 29.85 -26.57
CA ASP A 313 14.20 31.20 -26.62
C ASP A 313 13.44 31.51 -27.94
N ASP A 314 12.28 32.13 -27.79
CA ASP A 314 11.39 32.67 -28.82
C ASP A 314 10.73 31.64 -29.79
N GLU A 315 9.39 31.57 -29.81
CA GLU A 315 8.64 30.84 -30.85
C GLU A 315 8.27 31.75 -32.01
N THR A 316 8.19 31.15 -33.19
CA THR A 316 7.54 31.81 -34.34
C THR A 316 6.64 30.86 -35.10
N ILE A 317 5.36 31.20 -35.19
CA ILE A 317 4.38 30.55 -36.05
C ILE A 317 4.23 31.38 -37.33
N THR A 318 4.34 30.75 -38.50
CA THR A 318 4.00 31.38 -39.79
C THR A 318 2.98 30.55 -40.55
N TYR A 319 1.85 31.17 -40.91
CA TYR A 319 0.76 30.52 -41.63
C TYR A 319 0.28 31.38 -42.81
N ASP A 320 0.25 30.80 -44.02
CA ASP A 320 -0.26 31.47 -45.22
C ASP A 320 -1.74 31.12 -45.45
N SER A 321 -2.63 32.06 -45.11
CA SER A 321 -4.08 31.87 -45.24
C SER A 321 -4.57 31.87 -46.68
N THR A 322 -3.73 32.24 -47.66
CA THR A 322 -4.10 32.35 -49.08
C THR A 322 -3.92 31.05 -49.86
N GLY A 323 -3.08 30.15 -49.34
CA GLY A 323 -2.75 28.86 -49.95
C GLY A 323 -3.67 27.69 -49.53
N ALA A 324 -4.59 27.91 -48.59
CA ALA A 324 -5.40 26.83 -48.00
C ALA A 324 -6.47 26.29 -48.96
N THR A 325 -6.57 24.95 -49.09
CA THR A 325 -7.58 24.28 -49.93
C THR A 325 -9.00 24.40 -49.38
N THR A 326 -9.12 24.59 -48.07
CA THR A 326 -10.32 24.99 -47.34
C THR A 326 -9.98 26.32 -46.68
N PRO A 327 -10.49 27.46 -47.19
CA PRO A 327 -10.16 28.76 -46.65
C PRO A 327 -10.55 28.80 -45.17
N PRO A 328 -9.63 29.18 -44.27
CA PRO A 328 -9.97 29.40 -42.87
C PRO A 328 -11.04 30.48 -42.75
N SER A 329 -11.75 30.51 -41.62
CA SER A 329 -12.87 31.45 -41.40
C SER A 329 -12.49 32.94 -41.56
N GLY A 330 -11.21 33.27 -41.40
CA GLY A 330 -10.69 34.63 -41.30
C GLY A 330 -10.53 35.10 -39.86
N ASP A 331 -11.06 34.32 -38.91
CA ASP A 331 -10.92 34.49 -37.47
C ASP A 331 -10.07 33.34 -36.92
N TYR A 332 -9.16 33.66 -36.01
CA TYR A 332 -8.17 32.73 -35.48
C TYR A 332 -8.14 32.77 -33.97
N VAL A 333 -7.73 31.65 -33.38
CA VAL A 333 -7.44 31.54 -31.95
C VAL A 333 -6.02 31.04 -31.79
N LEU A 334 -5.22 31.74 -30.99
CA LEU A 334 -3.87 31.37 -30.61
C LEU A 334 -3.89 30.91 -29.16
N ARG A 335 -3.40 29.71 -28.90
CA ARG A 335 -3.14 29.16 -27.56
C ARG A 335 -1.65 29.31 -27.27
N VAL A 336 -1.31 29.83 -26.10
CA VAL A 336 0.04 29.90 -25.54
C VAL A 336 0.01 29.14 -24.21
N TYR A 337 0.94 28.21 -24.01
CA TYR A 337 0.93 27.28 -22.88
C TYR A 337 2.36 26.83 -22.55
N LEU A 338 2.64 26.41 -21.32
CA LEU A 338 3.92 25.79 -20.98
C LEU A 338 3.99 24.34 -21.47
N TYR A 339 5.15 23.93 -22.00
CA TYR A 339 5.36 22.54 -22.41
C TYR A 339 5.55 21.62 -21.19
N SER A 340 4.77 20.54 -21.11
CA SER A 340 4.66 19.68 -19.93
C SER A 340 5.81 18.70 -19.68
N ASP A 341 6.77 18.55 -20.61
CA ASP A 341 7.90 17.63 -20.43
C ASP A 341 9.26 18.34 -20.33
N ASP A 342 9.28 19.64 -19.94
CA ASP A 342 10.55 20.21 -19.50
C ASP A 342 10.90 19.65 -18.10
N ASP A 343 11.46 18.45 -18.15
CA ASP A 343 12.44 17.85 -17.25
C ASP A 343 13.62 18.81 -17.04
N SER A 344 13.33 20.01 -16.55
CA SER A 344 14.30 20.83 -15.86
C SER A 344 14.41 20.27 -14.44
N THR A 345 14.94 19.05 -14.33
CA THR A 345 15.49 18.45 -13.10
C THR A 345 16.67 19.27 -12.51
N ASN A 346 16.71 20.58 -12.74
CA ASN A 346 17.72 21.51 -12.26
C ASN A 346 17.33 23.00 -12.36
N CYS A 347 16.06 23.37 -12.55
CA CYS A 347 15.72 24.79 -12.53
C CYS A 347 15.35 25.26 -11.12
N VAL A 348 16.39 25.54 -10.31
CA VAL A 348 16.34 26.06 -8.91
C VAL A 348 15.59 27.42 -8.78
N THR A 349 15.02 27.95 -9.87
CA THR A 349 14.34 29.24 -9.92
C THR A 349 13.21 29.30 -10.97
N CYS A 350 12.80 28.18 -11.56
CA CYS A 350 11.69 28.23 -12.50
C CYS A 350 10.46 28.54 -11.67
N ALA A 351 10.00 29.79 -11.78
CA ALA A 351 8.67 30.13 -11.35
C ALA A 351 7.73 29.15 -12.07
N TRP A 352 6.63 28.80 -11.42
CA TRP A 352 5.52 28.02 -11.95
C TRP A 352 4.86 28.63 -13.23
N GLY A 353 5.52 29.61 -13.85
CA GLY A 353 5.15 30.34 -15.04
C GLY A 353 6.36 31.00 -15.73
N ASN A 354 6.15 31.43 -16.97
CA ASN A 354 7.12 32.22 -17.74
C ASN A 354 6.52 33.58 -18.12
N THR A 355 7.35 34.62 -18.16
CA THR A 355 6.95 35.92 -18.71
C THR A 355 7.32 36.05 -20.18
N TYR A 356 6.34 36.32 -21.02
CA TYR A 356 6.56 36.41 -22.47
C TYR A 356 6.06 37.72 -23.07
N GLY A 357 6.54 37.97 -24.28
CA GLY A 357 6.03 38.99 -25.19
C GLY A 357 5.36 38.33 -26.38
N LEU A 358 4.33 38.98 -26.93
CA LEU A 358 3.56 38.47 -28.06
C LEU A 358 3.32 39.55 -29.09
N ASN A 359 3.65 39.25 -30.36
CA ASN A 359 3.33 40.09 -31.50
C ASN A 359 2.73 39.25 -32.63
N VAL A 360 1.50 39.56 -33.02
CA VAL A 360 0.83 38.93 -34.16
C VAL A 360 0.73 39.93 -35.31
N THR A 361 1.26 39.57 -36.47
CA THR A 361 1.22 40.39 -37.68
C THR A 361 0.54 39.63 -38.82
N ALA A 362 0.01 40.37 -39.79
CA ALA A 362 -0.52 39.82 -41.03
C ALA A 362 -0.05 40.66 -42.22
N THR A 363 0.49 40.02 -43.25
CA THR A 363 0.91 40.68 -44.49
C THR A 363 0.12 40.16 -45.69
N PRO A 364 -0.30 41.02 -46.63
CA PRO A 364 -1.16 40.65 -47.76
C PRO A 364 -0.63 39.53 -48.66
#